data_AF-A0A951KER7-F1
#
_entry.id   AF-A0A951KER7-F1
#
_cell.length_a   1.000
_cell.length_b   1.000
_cell.length_c   1.000
_cell.angle_alpha   90.00
_cell.angle_beta   90.00
_cell.angle_gamma   90.00
#
_symmetry.space_group_name_H-M   'P 1'
#
loop_
_entity.id
_entity.type
_entity.pdbx_description
1 polymer ?
#
loop_
_entity_poly.entity_id
_entity_poly.type
_entity_poly.pdbx_seq_one_letter_code
_entity_poly.pdbx_strand_id
1 'polypeptide(L)'
;SPETTPGGRALKFYSSVRLDIRRIEAIKDGVEVVGNRTRVKVVKNKVSSPFKMAEFDIMYGKGISREGSLLDVGVELGIVKKSGAWYTYEGEQLGQGRENAKTFLGDNPELMVEISERIRVAVGIDAGKEGAGDVVDPDDQPLRLD
;
A
#
# COMPACT_ATOMS: atom_id res chain seq x y z
N SER A 1 22.26 -7.89 18.04
CA SER A 1 20.93 -7.27 18.14
C SER A 1 20.20 -7.83 19.36
N PRO A 2 20.19 -7.13 20.51
CA PRO A 2 19.55 -7.58 21.74
C PRO A 2 18.18 -6.93 22.01
N GLU A 3 17.49 -6.41 21.00
CA GLU A 3 16.17 -5.79 21.19
C GLU A 3 15.11 -6.85 21.57
N THR A 4 14.41 -6.62 22.68
CA THR A 4 13.36 -7.51 23.19
C THR A 4 12.10 -6.70 23.50
N THR A 5 10.93 -7.29 23.21
CA THR A 5 9.63 -6.68 23.53
C THR A 5 9.28 -6.96 24.99
N PRO A 6 8.78 -5.99 25.78
CA PRO A 6 8.28 -6.24 27.13
C PRO A 6 7.07 -7.20 27.11
N GLY A 7 6.73 -7.77 28.26
CA GLY A 7 5.62 -8.75 28.38
C GLY A 7 6.03 -10.21 28.15
N GLY A 8 7.32 -10.51 28.29
CA GLY A 8 7.84 -11.87 28.21
C GLY A 8 7.79 -12.47 26.80
N ARG A 9 7.74 -13.81 26.71
CA ARG A 9 7.85 -14.53 25.44
C ARG A 9 6.49 -14.93 24.82
N ALA A 10 5.40 -14.84 25.56
CA ALA A 10 4.09 -15.33 25.12
C ALA A 10 3.64 -14.66 23.81
N LEU A 11 3.68 -13.33 23.76
CA LEU A 11 3.27 -12.57 22.57
C LEU A 11 4.06 -12.98 21.31
N LYS A 12 5.36 -13.27 21.45
CA LYS A 12 6.20 -13.73 20.34
C LYS A 12 5.69 -15.03 19.71
N PHE A 13 5.11 -15.94 20.49
CA PHE A 13 4.64 -17.24 20.00
C PHE A 13 3.18 -17.20 19.54
N TYR A 14 2.31 -16.50 20.28
CA TYR A 14 0.87 -16.45 19.99
C TYR A 14 0.51 -15.51 18.84
N SER A 15 1.24 -14.41 18.62
CA SER A 15 0.92 -13.47 17.55
C SER A 15 0.96 -14.12 16.16
N SER A 16 -0.06 -13.91 15.33
CA SER A 16 -0.08 -14.36 13.92
C SER A 16 0.84 -13.51 13.04
N VAL A 17 0.90 -12.20 13.30
CA VAL A 17 1.75 -11.25 12.58
C VAL A 17 2.53 -10.41 13.59
N ARG A 18 3.81 -10.12 13.32
CA ARG A 18 4.62 -9.15 14.07
C ARG A 18 5.26 -8.17 13.11
N LEU A 19 5.16 -6.90 13.44
CA LEU A 19 5.70 -5.79 12.68
C LEU A 19 6.78 -5.10 13.52
N ASP A 20 7.95 -4.89 12.93
CA ASP A 20 9.02 -4.04 13.47
C ASP A 20 8.97 -2.71 12.70
N ILE A 21 8.58 -1.65 13.38
CA ILE A 21 8.42 -0.30 12.82
C ILE A 21 9.61 0.57 13.23
N ARG A 22 10.29 1.17 12.25
CA ARG A 22 11.43 2.05 12.48
C ARG A 22 11.30 3.31 11.64
N ARG A 23 11.55 4.46 12.28
CA ARG A 23 11.73 5.74 11.59
C ARG A 23 13.07 5.71 10.84
N ILE A 24 13.06 6.07 9.56
CA ILE A 24 14.26 6.19 8.73
C ILE A 24 14.70 7.65 8.66
N GLU A 25 13.80 8.52 8.21
CA GLU A 25 14.14 9.89 7.84
C GLU A 25 13.04 10.86 8.28
N ALA A 26 13.43 12.11 8.53
CA ALA A 26 12.50 13.21 8.80
C ALA A 26 12.14 13.91 7.49
N ILE A 27 10.86 14.01 7.18
CA ILE A 27 10.35 14.76 6.04
C ILE A 27 10.29 16.23 6.45
N LYS A 28 10.98 17.09 5.71
CA LYS A 28 11.03 18.52 5.97
C LYS A 28 10.38 19.28 4.84
N ASP A 29 9.64 20.33 5.18
CA ASP A 29 9.18 21.35 4.26
C ASP A 29 9.89 22.66 4.62
N GLY A 30 10.89 23.02 3.81
CA GLY A 30 11.84 24.09 4.14
C GLY A 30 12.59 23.82 5.45
N VAL A 31 12.21 24.53 6.52
CA VAL A 31 12.83 24.46 7.85
C VAL A 31 12.03 23.57 8.81
N GLU A 32 10.75 23.35 8.55
CA GLU A 32 9.85 22.62 9.46
C GLU A 32 9.84 21.12 9.18
N VAL A 33 9.73 20.30 10.23
CA VAL A 33 9.59 18.84 10.10
C VAL A 33 8.10 18.51 10.03
N VAL A 34 7.63 18.18 8.83
CA VAL A 34 6.21 17.90 8.54
C VAL A 34 5.82 16.43 8.69
N GLY A 35 6.80 15.53 8.75
CA GLY A 35 6.52 14.09 8.90
C GLY A 35 7.77 13.22 9.02
N ASN A 36 7.55 11.90 8.98
CA ASN A 36 8.59 10.89 9.08
C ASN A 36 8.42 9.79 8.04
N ARG A 37 9.48 9.51 7.28
CA ARG A 37 9.56 8.31 6.46
C ARG A 37 9.85 7.12 7.36
N THR A 38 8.97 6.14 7.31
CA THR A 38 8.94 5.00 8.23
C THR A 38 9.01 3.70 7.46
N ARG A 39 9.81 2.75 7.93
CA ARG A 39 9.90 1.40 7.39
C ARG A 39 9.33 0.41 8.39
N VAL A 40 8.47 -0.46 7.90
CA VAL A 40 7.90 -1.58 8.64
C VAL A 40 8.41 -2.88 8.05
N LYS A 41 9.02 -3.71 8.89
CA LYS A 41 9.45 -5.08 8.53
C LYS A 41 8.52 -6.10 9.17
N VAL A 42 8.02 -7.04 8.37
CA VAL A 42 7.22 -8.15 8.88
C VAL A 42 8.15 -9.21 9.45
N VAL A 43 8.38 -9.20 10.76
CA VAL A 43 9.32 -10.10 11.45
C VAL A 43 8.74 -11.50 11.67
N LYS A 44 7.42 -11.62 11.71
CA LYS A 44 6.70 -12.89 11.80
C LYS A 44 5.41 -12.77 11.00
N ASN A 45 5.11 -13.77 10.19
CA ASN A 45 3.86 -13.88 9.46
C ASN A 45 3.45 -15.35 9.42
N LYS A 46 2.24 -15.69 9.88
CA LYS A 46 1.64 -17.02 9.77
C LYS A 46 0.66 -17.17 8.61
N VAL A 47 0.34 -16.08 7.90
CA VAL A 47 -0.71 -16.04 6.86
C VAL A 47 -0.12 -15.91 5.46
N SER A 48 1.08 -15.32 5.33
CA SER A 48 1.79 -15.17 4.06
C SER A 48 3.30 -15.14 4.30
N SER A 49 4.09 -14.89 3.25
CA SER A 49 5.55 -14.86 3.32
C SER A 49 6.06 -13.83 4.34
N PRO A 50 6.93 -14.21 5.29
CA PRO A 50 7.53 -13.30 6.26
C PRO A 50 8.67 -12.46 5.64
N PHE A 51 9.19 -11.51 6.41
CA PHE A 51 10.36 -10.67 6.11
C PHE A 51 10.21 -9.65 4.98
N LYS A 52 9.02 -9.49 4.41
CA LYS A 52 8.70 -8.35 3.55
C LYS A 52 8.84 -7.03 4.31
N MET A 53 9.22 -5.99 3.60
CA MET A 53 9.36 -4.63 4.10
C MET A 53 8.40 -3.72 3.35
N ALA A 54 7.85 -2.74 4.06
CA ALA A 54 7.04 -1.68 3.48
C ALA A 54 7.61 -0.34 3.95
N GLU A 55 7.65 0.64 3.04
CA GLU A 55 8.03 2.01 3.34
C GLU A 55 6.85 2.93 3.07
N PHE A 56 6.61 3.85 4.00
CA PHE A 56 5.57 4.85 3.86
C PHE A 56 5.88 6.09 4.68
N ASP A 57 5.21 7.17 4.33
CA ASP A 57 5.36 8.45 5.00
C ASP A 57 4.25 8.63 6.03
N ILE A 58 4.63 9.03 7.23
CA ILE A 58 3.71 9.42 8.32
C ILE A 58 3.78 10.93 8.46
N MET A 59 2.72 11.61 8.05
CA MET A 59 2.58 13.07 8.16
C MET A 59 1.95 13.43 9.51
N TYR A 60 2.48 14.46 10.17
CA TYR A 60 1.91 14.91 11.44
C TYR A 60 0.51 15.50 11.24
N GLY A 61 -0.44 15.14 12.10
CA GLY A 61 -1.85 15.59 12.02
C GLY A 61 -2.71 14.90 10.95
N LYS A 62 -2.11 14.25 9.94
CA LYS A 62 -2.85 13.53 8.87
C LYS A 62 -2.71 12.01 8.94
N GLY A 63 -1.65 11.49 9.54
CA GLY A 63 -1.39 10.05 9.63
C GLY A 63 -0.62 9.52 8.42
N ILE A 64 -0.87 8.27 8.04
CA ILE A 64 -0.17 7.60 6.93
C ILE A 64 -0.65 8.21 5.60
N SER A 65 0.27 8.71 4.78
CA SER A 65 -0.09 9.23 3.44
C SER A 65 -0.30 8.08 2.47
N ARG A 66 -1.57 7.82 2.15
CA ARG A 66 -1.96 6.77 1.20
C ARG A 66 -1.51 7.11 -0.21
N GLU A 67 -1.61 8.37 -0.59
CA GLU A 67 -1.31 8.92 -1.91
C GLU A 67 0.19 8.78 -2.21
N GLY A 68 1.04 9.09 -1.22
CA GLY A 68 2.49 8.95 -1.34
C GLY A 68 2.92 7.50 -1.51
N SER A 69 2.35 6.59 -0.70
CA SER A 69 2.62 5.16 -0.84
C SER A 69 2.11 4.59 -2.16
N LEU A 70 0.94 5.03 -2.62
CA LEU A 70 0.38 4.61 -3.90
C LEU A 70 1.28 5.02 -5.07
N LEU A 71 1.76 6.27 -5.06
CA LEU A 71 2.64 6.79 -6.10
C LEU A 71 3.96 6.04 -6.16
N ASP A 72 4.58 5.77 -5.01
CA ASP A 72 5.85 5.04 -4.93
C ASP A 72 5.72 3.62 -5.48
N VAL A 73 4.67 2.89 -5.07
CA VAL A 73 4.39 1.53 -5.58
C VAL A 73 4.03 1.57 -7.07
N GLY A 74 3.26 2.56 -7.50
CA GLY A 74 2.90 2.74 -8.92
C GLY A 74 4.11 2.96 -9.81
N VAL A 75 5.12 3.71 -9.34
CA VAL A 75 6.38 3.89 -10.06
C VAL A 75 7.23 2.61 -10.03
N GLU A 76 7.31 1.92 -8.90
CA GLU A 76 8.04 0.66 -8.78
C GLU A 76 7.51 -0.42 -9.74
N LEU A 77 6.18 -0.50 -9.88
CA LEU A 77 5.51 -1.43 -10.79
C LEU A 77 5.45 -0.93 -12.25
N GLY A 78 5.94 0.27 -12.55
CA GLY A 78 5.92 0.86 -13.88
C GLY A 78 4.54 1.30 -14.39
N ILE A 79 3.52 1.31 -13.53
CA ILE A 79 2.16 1.79 -13.84
C ILE A 79 2.17 3.32 -13.98
N VAL A 80 2.92 4.00 -13.11
CA VAL A 80 3.18 5.44 -13.21
C VAL A 80 4.59 5.63 -13.78
N LYS A 81 4.69 6.42 -14.85
CA LYS A 81 5.99 6.72 -15.48
C LYS A 81 6.62 7.95 -14.83
N LYS A 82 7.88 7.83 -14.45
CA LYS A 82 8.70 8.94 -13.95
C LYS A 82 9.68 9.40 -15.02
N SER A 83 9.42 10.56 -15.61
CA SER A 83 10.28 11.21 -16.60
C SER A 83 11.06 12.34 -15.95
N GLY A 84 12.21 12.02 -15.36
CA GLY A 84 13.01 12.96 -14.58
C GLY A 84 12.28 13.38 -13.30
N ALA A 85 11.84 14.64 -13.24
CA ALA A 85 11.04 15.16 -12.12
C ALA A 85 9.52 15.03 -12.35
N TRP A 86 9.08 14.61 -13.54
CA TRP A 86 7.66 14.55 -13.88
C TRP A 86 7.08 13.16 -13.65
N TYR A 87 5.85 13.12 -13.13
CA TYR A 87 5.05 11.91 -12.98
C TYR A 87 3.92 11.92 -14.00
N THR A 88 3.78 10.83 -14.75
CA THR A 88 2.78 10.67 -15.82
C THR A 88 2.07 9.34 -15.66
N TYR A 89 0.74 9.36 -15.77
CA TYR A 89 -0.12 8.19 -15.77
C TYR A 89 -0.95 8.21 -17.05
N GLU A 90 -0.85 7.17 -17.87
CA GLU A 90 -1.61 7.02 -19.14
C GLU A 90 -1.59 8.22 -20.12
N GLY A 91 -0.57 9.08 -20.02
CA GLY A 91 -0.45 10.29 -20.83
C GLY A 91 -0.92 11.55 -20.12
N GLU A 92 -1.60 11.44 -18.99
CA GLU A 92 -1.93 12.54 -18.09
C GLU A 92 -0.76 12.86 -17.15
N GLN A 93 -0.50 14.15 -16.97
CA GLN A 93 0.61 14.64 -16.17
C GLN A 93 0.14 14.89 -14.73
N LEU A 94 0.50 13.99 -13.82
CA LEU A 94 0.12 14.08 -12.41
C LEU A 94 0.79 15.26 -11.67
N GLY A 95 1.97 15.67 -12.14
CA GLY A 95 2.67 16.84 -11.60
C GLY A 95 4.19 16.74 -11.63
N GLN A 96 4.84 17.87 -11.32
CA GLN A 96 6.29 17.95 -11.17
C GLN A 96 6.67 17.71 -9.71
N GLY A 97 7.44 16.67 -9.45
CA GLY A 97 7.87 16.29 -8.11
C GLY A 97 6.80 15.51 -7.34
N ARG A 98 7.25 14.87 -6.26
CA ARG A 98 6.45 13.91 -5.49
C ARG A 98 5.28 14.58 -4.75
N GLU A 99 5.50 15.74 -4.13
CA GLU A 99 4.46 16.42 -3.34
C GLU A 99 3.33 16.99 -4.21
N ASN A 100 3.64 17.51 -5.40
CA ASN A 100 2.60 17.97 -6.33
C ASN A 100 1.78 16.78 -6.86
N ALA A 101 2.43 15.67 -7.22
CA ALA A 101 1.73 14.46 -7.66
C ALA A 101 0.85 13.87 -6.53
N LYS A 102 1.30 13.93 -5.27
CA LYS A 102 0.48 13.52 -4.11
C LYS A 102 -0.75 14.40 -3.92
N THR A 103 -0.57 15.72 -4.06
CA THR A 103 -1.68 16.69 -3.97
C THR A 103 -2.70 16.43 -5.07
N PHE A 104 -2.24 16.26 -6.31
CA PHE A 104 -3.09 15.95 -7.45
C PHE A 104 -3.90 14.65 -7.26
N LEU A 105 -3.28 13.59 -6.74
CA LEU A 105 -3.99 12.34 -6.43
C LEU A 105 -4.98 12.49 -5.26
N GLY A 106 -4.69 13.36 -4.31
CA GLY A 106 -5.63 13.70 -3.23
C GLY A 106 -6.85 14.46 -3.71
N ASP A 107 -6.67 15.34 -4.70
CA ASP A 107 -7.76 16.13 -5.29
C ASP A 107 -8.60 15.30 -6.29
N ASN A 108 -8.03 14.22 -6.85
CA ASN A 108 -8.69 13.34 -7.84
C ASN A 108 -8.85 11.91 -7.29
N PRO A 109 -9.86 11.66 -6.43
CA PRO A 109 -10.04 10.36 -5.79
C PRO A 109 -10.38 9.24 -6.78
N GLU A 110 -11.00 9.55 -7.93
CA GLU A 110 -11.32 8.58 -8.98
C GLU A 110 -10.06 7.95 -9.58
N LEU A 111 -9.08 8.78 -9.96
CA LEU A 111 -7.76 8.33 -10.43
C LEU A 111 -7.02 7.55 -9.35
N MET A 112 -7.14 7.95 -8.08
CA MET A 112 -6.50 7.23 -6.98
C MET A 112 -7.07 5.81 -6.81
N VAL A 113 -8.38 5.63 -6.99
CA VAL A 113 -9.01 4.30 -6.94
C VAL A 113 -8.55 3.46 -8.12
N GLU A 114 -8.58 4.02 -9.32
CA GLU A 114 -8.16 3.33 -10.54
C GLU A 114 -6.70 2.83 -10.46
N ILE A 115 -5.77 3.71 -10.10
CA ILE A 115 -4.36 3.36 -9.92
C ILE A 115 -4.20 2.30 -8.83
N SER A 116 -4.96 2.41 -7.72
CA SER A 116 -4.95 1.43 -6.65
C SER A 116 -5.44 0.06 -7.10
N GLU A 117 -6.47 -0.01 -7.92
CA GLU A 117 -6.99 -1.28 -8.45
C GLU A 117 -5.99 -1.93 -9.39
N ARG A 118 -5.42 -1.17 -10.33
CA ARG A 118 -4.37 -1.65 -11.24
C ARG A 118 -3.15 -2.17 -10.49
N ILE A 119 -2.72 -1.46 -9.45
CA ILE A 119 -1.63 -1.92 -8.57
C ILE A 119 -1.99 -3.24 -7.91
N ARG A 120 -3.19 -3.37 -7.33
CA ARG A 120 -3.64 -4.59 -6.64
C ARG A 120 -3.76 -5.78 -7.58
N VAL A 121 -4.20 -5.57 -8.81
CA VAL A 121 -4.22 -6.61 -9.85
C VAL A 121 -2.79 -7.02 -10.21
N ALA A 122 -1.89 -6.05 -10.44
CA ALA A 122 -0.50 -6.32 -10.78
C ALA A 122 0.25 -7.10 -9.69
N VAL A 123 -0.06 -6.86 -8.41
CA VAL A 123 0.54 -7.61 -7.28
C VAL A 123 -0.24 -8.88 -6.91
N GLY A 124 -1.29 -9.24 -7.66
CA GLY A 124 -2.05 -10.47 -7.48
C GLY A 124 -2.99 -10.50 -6.28
N ILE A 125 -3.32 -9.35 -5.68
CA ILE A 125 -4.26 -9.26 -4.55
C ILE A 125 -5.72 -9.33 -5.03
N ASP A 126 -6.02 -8.68 -6.16
CA ASP A 126 -7.38 -8.61 -6.74
C ASP A 126 -7.49 -9.38 -8.08
N ALA A 127 -6.54 -10.27 -8.40
CA ALA A 127 -6.52 -11.05 -9.65
C ALA A 127 -7.76 -11.96 -9.87
N GLY A 128 -8.67 -12.06 -8.90
CA GLY A 128 -9.94 -12.80 -8.99
C GLY A 128 -11.19 -11.94 -9.19
N LYS A 129 -11.11 -10.60 -9.26
CA LYS A 129 -12.31 -9.75 -9.46
C LYS A 129 -12.81 -9.68 -10.90
N GLU A 130 -11.99 -10.01 -11.88
CA GLU A 130 -12.44 -10.15 -13.28
C GLU A 130 -13.09 -11.52 -13.57
N GLY A 131 -13.17 -12.41 -12.57
CA GLY A 131 -13.66 -13.78 -12.71
C GLY A 131 -14.75 -14.21 -11.73
N ALA A 132 -15.30 -13.30 -10.92
CA ALA A 132 -16.53 -13.57 -10.17
C ALA A 132 -17.75 -13.30 -11.08
N GLY A 133 -17.80 -14.00 -12.22
CA GLY A 133 -19.11 -14.32 -12.79
C GLY A 133 -19.83 -15.18 -11.76
N ASP A 134 -21.08 -14.85 -11.48
CA ASP A 134 -21.96 -15.52 -10.52
C ASP A 134 -21.66 -17.03 -10.46
N VAL A 135 -20.90 -17.46 -9.45
CA VAL A 135 -20.87 -18.87 -9.07
C VAL A 135 -22.17 -19.07 -8.31
N VAL A 136 -23.26 -19.23 -9.07
CA VAL A 136 -24.50 -19.76 -8.51
C VAL A 136 -24.15 -21.16 -8.04
N ASP A 137 -24.24 -21.37 -6.73
CA ASP A 137 -24.08 -22.69 -6.13
C ASP A 137 -24.99 -23.66 -6.91
N PRO A 138 -24.52 -24.85 -7.34
CA PRO A 138 -25.41 -25.84 -7.96
C PRO A 138 -26.65 -26.16 -7.10
N ASP A 139 -26.61 -25.90 -5.79
CA ASP A 139 -27.75 -26.04 -4.87
C ASP A 139 -28.76 -24.85 -4.93
N ASP A 140 -28.37 -23.71 -5.51
CA ASP A 140 -29.25 -22.54 -5.73
C ASP A 140 -30.04 -22.62 -7.06
N GLN A 141 -29.84 -23.69 -7.85
CA GLN A 141 -30.65 -23.93 -9.04
C GLN A 141 -32.03 -24.48 -8.66
N PRO A 142 -33.12 -23.95 -9.22
CA PRO A 142 -34.45 -24.50 -8.96
C PRO A 142 -34.51 -25.95 -9.44
N LEU A 143 -34.83 -26.87 -8.52
CA LEU A 143 -34.99 -28.30 -8.80
C LEU A 143 -35.96 -28.50 -9.97
N ARG A 144 -35.48 -29.13 -11.05
CA ARG A 144 -36.35 -29.59 -12.14
C ARG A 144 -37.00 -30.91 -11.70
N LEU A 145 -38.32 -30.88 -11.59
CA LEU A 145 -39.17 -32.06 -11.41
C LEU A 145 -39.55 -32.58 -12.80
N ASP A 146 -38.76 -33.52 -13.29
CA ASP A 146 -39.13 -34.37 -14.43
C ASP A 146 -39.67 -35.71 -13.88
#